data_AF-A0AAU9WM29-F1
#
_entry.id   AF-A0AAU9WM29-F1
#
_cell.length_a   1.000
_cell.length_b   1.000
_cell.length_c   1.000
_cell.angle_alpha   90.00
_cell.angle_beta   90.00
_cell.angle_gamma   90.00
#
_symmetry.space_group_name_H-M   'P 1'
#
loop_
_entity.id
_entity.type
_entity.pdbx_description
1 polymer ?
#
loop_
_entity_poly.entity_id
_entity_poly.type
_entity_poly.pdbx_seq_one_letter_code
_entity_poly.pdbx_strand_id
1 'polypeptide(L)'
;MLLLPLLVSFPLLFNLMFAMQNSALYRYPTGRASFGKFKCDPFYFLWEEKLTSSMVEDKLDCTFLCVGEPKCYSFNIAVYPDSKGLYLCELLATDKYREAEKVHANATFHHCSPSSPCESAPCKNGGVCVPEYERNSYHCECKPVFCGTHCKRYKWNRTCSDIKYCNPEAKNGSYVIDPDGEGGVKPFKVFCDMTDKDGIGVTVVSHDSENRTLVAGFEAPGSYWRNVTYDETSLIQLTSLTASSAHCEQFIKYECYHSVILSNDDMYGWWVSRDDEKMKYWGGVNSVPFKCACGLTDTCADSSYGCNCDKNDLNWREDSGLLTDKSKLPVIQMRFGDTGDIVLYNESGYHTLGPLECYGLI
;
A
#
# COMPACT_ATOMS: atom_id res chain seq x y z
N MET A 1 55.90 32.18 -24.53
CA MET A 1 54.43 32.28 -24.63
C MET A 1 53.86 30.89 -24.39
N LEU A 2 53.50 30.58 -23.16
CA LEU A 2 52.77 29.35 -22.81
C LEU A 2 51.58 29.80 -21.95
N LEU A 3 50.43 29.95 -22.61
CA LEU A 3 49.12 30.05 -21.95
C LEU A 3 48.68 28.60 -21.68
N LEU A 4 48.61 28.21 -20.41
CA LEU A 4 47.85 27.03 -20.00
C LEU A 4 46.36 27.39 -19.99
N PRO A 5 45.47 26.65 -20.68
CA PRO A 5 44.04 26.80 -20.48
C PRO A 5 43.62 26.05 -19.21
N LEU A 6 42.87 26.73 -18.34
CA LEU A 6 42.10 26.13 -17.24
C LEU A 6 41.03 25.20 -17.84
N LEU A 7 41.36 23.93 -18.03
CA LEU A 7 40.40 22.88 -18.31
C LEU A 7 39.78 22.42 -16.98
N VAL A 8 38.75 23.14 -16.53
CA VAL A 8 37.77 22.57 -15.59
C VAL A 8 36.98 21.53 -16.40
N SER A 9 37.06 20.26 -16.00
CA SER A 9 36.48 19.15 -16.75
C SER A 9 34.95 19.26 -16.85
N PHE A 10 34.43 19.16 -18.07
CA PHE A 10 33.01 19.23 -18.45
C PHE A 10 32.02 18.43 -17.55
N PRO A 11 32.36 17.24 -17.01
CA PRO A 11 31.46 16.49 -16.12
C PRO A 11 31.21 17.15 -14.76
N LEU A 12 32.19 17.89 -14.23
CA LEU A 12 32.09 18.57 -12.93
C LEU A 12 31.12 19.75 -12.99
N LEU A 13 31.16 20.54 -14.07
CA LEU A 13 30.23 21.64 -14.32
C LEU A 13 28.81 21.13 -14.56
N PHE A 14 28.64 20.03 -15.28
CA PHE A 14 27.33 19.42 -15.51
C PHE A 14 26.68 18.92 -14.20
N ASN A 15 27.44 18.19 -13.38
CA ASN A 15 26.96 17.72 -12.07
C ASN A 15 26.65 18.88 -11.10
N LEU A 16 27.45 19.96 -11.12
CA LEU A 16 27.16 21.17 -10.36
C LEU A 16 25.85 21.82 -10.82
N MET A 17 25.67 22.00 -12.13
CA MET A 17 24.46 22.61 -12.68
C MET A 17 23.22 21.76 -12.37
N PHE A 18 23.33 20.43 -12.47
CA PHE A 18 22.27 19.49 -12.11
C PHE A 18 21.92 19.56 -10.62
N ALA A 19 22.94 19.62 -9.74
CA ALA A 19 22.74 19.78 -8.30
C ALA A 19 22.11 21.15 -7.94
N MET A 20 22.55 22.25 -8.57
CA MET A 20 21.99 23.60 -8.36
C MET A 20 20.53 23.71 -8.83
N GLN A 21 20.15 22.94 -9.85
CA GLN A 21 18.77 22.92 -10.34
C GLN A 21 17.85 22.14 -9.38
N ASN A 22 18.34 21.05 -8.80
CA ASN A 22 17.55 20.11 -8.00
C ASN A 22 17.71 20.22 -6.48
N SER A 23 18.50 21.19 -6.00
CA SER A 23 18.65 21.47 -4.57
C SER A 23 18.10 22.86 -4.22
N ALA A 24 17.62 22.99 -2.99
CA ALA A 24 17.31 24.26 -2.37
C ALA A 24 18.48 24.80 -1.54
N LEU A 25 19.28 23.91 -0.94
CA LEU A 25 20.51 24.25 -0.23
C LEU A 25 21.53 23.16 -0.56
N TYR A 26 22.67 23.57 -1.13
CA TYR A 26 23.74 22.66 -1.54
C TYR A 26 25.08 23.21 -1.07
N ARG A 27 25.87 22.35 -0.43
CA ARG A 27 27.22 22.66 0.03
C ARG A 27 28.19 21.65 -0.55
N TYR A 28 29.10 22.09 -1.42
CA TYR A 28 30.08 21.15 -1.98
C TYR A 28 31.11 20.78 -0.89
N PRO A 29 31.46 19.49 -0.72
CA PRO A 29 32.35 19.03 0.36
C PRO A 29 33.74 19.69 0.38
N THR A 30 34.24 20.13 -0.78
CA THR A 30 35.53 20.82 -0.91
C THR A 30 35.44 22.35 -0.97
N GLY A 31 34.25 22.92 -0.73
CA GLY A 31 34.02 24.37 -0.66
C GLY A 31 34.09 25.15 -1.98
N ARG A 32 34.28 24.46 -3.12
CA ARG A 32 34.46 25.12 -4.43
C ARG A 32 33.20 25.80 -4.99
N ALA A 33 32.01 25.38 -4.56
CA ALA A 33 30.74 26.01 -4.91
C ALA A 33 29.66 25.62 -3.91
N SER A 34 28.95 26.59 -3.36
CA SER A 34 27.80 26.37 -2.47
C SER A 34 26.70 27.34 -2.84
N PHE A 35 25.46 26.95 -2.60
CA PHE A 35 24.30 27.68 -3.10
C PHE A 35 23.08 27.46 -2.21
N GLY A 36 22.22 28.47 -2.08
CA GLY A 36 20.95 28.37 -1.35
C GLY A 36 19.84 29.26 -1.92
N LYS A 37 18.65 28.67 -2.15
CA LYS A 37 17.41 29.35 -2.54
C LYS A 37 16.58 29.62 -1.29
N PHE A 38 16.76 30.78 -0.66
CA PHE A 38 16.03 31.14 0.55
C PHE A 38 14.77 31.97 0.24
N LYS A 39 13.63 31.51 0.75
CA LYS A 39 12.37 32.23 0.76
C LYS A 39 12.15 32.82 2.15
N CYS A 40 11.82 34.10 2.18
CA CYS A 40 11.57 34.80 3.43
C CYS A 40 10.09 35.02 3.66
N ASP A 41 9.65 34.77 4.89
CA ASP A 41 8.34 35.11 5.39
C ASP A 41 8.45 36.50 6.06
N PRO A 42 7.86 37.55 5.47
CA PRO A 42 7.96 38.91 6.00
C PRO A 42 7.26 39.02 7.36
N PHE A 43 7.89 39.75 8.28
CA PHE A 43 7.41 39.99 9.64
C PHE A 43 7.19 38.72 10.46
N TYR A 44 8.08 37.73 10.29
CA TYR A 44 8.13 36.53 11.11
C TYR A 44 9.52 36.35 11.71
N PHE A 45 9.56 35.65 12.84
CA PHE A 45 10.78 35.27 13.53
C PHE A 45 10.67 33.83 14.00
N LEU A 46 11.74 33.07 13.83
CA LEU A 46 11.87 31.74 14.41
C LEU A 46 12.59 31.87 15.76
N TRP A 47 11.88 31.57 16.85
CA TRP A 47 12.36 31.72 18.22
C TRP A 47 13.23 30.53 18.63
N GLU A 48 14.48 30.56 18.18
CA GLU A 48 15.47 29.49 18.39
C GLU A 48 16.85 30.01 18.78
N GLU A 49 17.69 29.09 19.29
CA GLU A 49 19.08 29.42 19.62
C GLU A 49 19.87 29.75 18.33
N LYS A 50 20.46 30.94 18.33
CA LYS A 50 21.29 31.40 17.23
C LYS A 50 22.67 30.75 17.26
N LEU A 51 23.11 30.29 16.09
CA LEU A 51 24.48 29.84 15.87
C LEU A 51 25.47 31.01 15.97
N THR A 52 25.12 32.12 15.33
CA THR A 52 25.90 33.35 15.32
C THR A 52 25.03 34.52 14.88
N SER A 53 25.49 35.74 15.15
CA SER A 53 24.86 36.97 14.69
C SER A 53 25.89 37.91 14.07
N SER A 54 25.53 38.51 12.94
CA SER A 54 26.40 39.40 12.16
C SER A 54 25.61 40.60 11.63
N MET A 55 26.30 41.73 11.41
CA MET A 55 25.73 42.87 10.68
C MET A 55 26.04 42.71 9.19
N VAL A 56 25.04 42.87 8.32
CA VAL A 56 25.13 42.62 6.87
C VAL A 56 24.54 43.78 6.06
N GLU A 57 24.93 43.95 4.79
CA GLU A 57 24.38 45.03 3.96
C GLU A 57 22.97 44.69 3.47
N ASP A 58 22.70 43.40 3.18
CA ASP A 58 21.39 42.94 2.72
C ASP A 58 21.10 41.45 3.01
N LYS A 59 19.97 40.96 2.46
CA LYS A 59 19.54 39.56 2.55
C LYS A 59 20.53 38.59 1.88
N LEU A 60 21.15 38.98 0.77
CA LEU A 60 22.06 38.12 0.03
C LEU A 60 23.32 37.83 0.85
N ASP A 61 23.85 38.83 1.55
CA ASP A 61 24.98 38.65 2.47
C ASP A 61 24.64 37.66 3.60
N CYS A 62 23.48 37.81 4.24
CA CYS A 62 23.02 36.87 5.27
C CYS A 62 22.84 35.45 4.69
N THR A 63 22.39 35.35 3.45
CA THR A 63 22.29 34.09 2.71
C THR A 63 23.67 33.46 2.51
N PHE A 64 24.68 34.22 2.09
CA PHE A 64 26.05 33.71 1.93
C PHE A 64 26.65 33.26 3.26
N LEU A 65 26.42 33.99 4.35
CA LEU A 65 26.83 33.57 5.69
C LEU A 65 26.20 32.22 6.07
N CYS A 66 24.89 32.05 5.84
CA CYS A 66 24.22 30.78 6.13
C CYS A 66 24.72 29.63 5.24
N VAL A 67 24.90 29.87 3.94
CA VAL A 67 25.41 28.86 3.02
C VAL A 67 26.83 28.43 3.41
N GLY A 68 27.66 29.37 3.86
CA GLY A 68 29.03 29.13 4.33
C GLY A 68 29.14 28.44 5.69
N GLU A 69 28.15 28.58 6.57
CA GLU A 69 28.09 27.90 7.86
C GLU A 69 27.47 26.49 7.69
N PRO A 70 28.23 25.40 7.88
CA PRO A 70 27.73 24.04 7.65
C PRO A 70 26.50 23.68 8.49
N LYS A 71 26.37 24.24 9.69
CA LYS A 71 25.24 23.97 10.59
C LYS A 71 24.01 24.84 10.33
N CYS A 72 24.11 25.86 9.48
CA CYS A 72 22.99 26.78 9.26
C CYS A 72 21.94 26.15 8.35
N TYR A 73 20.67 26.27 8.71
CA TYR A 73 19.54 25.84 7.89
C TYR A 73 18.57 26.97 7.59
N SER A 74 18.53 28.02 8.40
CA SER A 74 17.72 29.22 8.17
C SER A 74 18.33 30.42 8.88
N PHE A 75 17.75 31.60 8.70
CA PHE A 75 18.18 32.79 9.40
C PHE A 75 17.02 33.76 9.67
N ASN A 76 17.14 34.55 10.72
CA ASN A 76 16.34 35.74 10.94
C ASN A 76 17.16 36.96 10.46
N ILE A 77 16.53 37.92 9.78
CA ILE A 77 17.17 39.18 9.37
C ILE A 77 16.29 40.36 9.78
N ALA A 78 16.90 41.40 10.35
CA ALA A 78 16.18 42.58 10.79
C ALA A 78 15.46 43.27 9.61
N VAL A 79 14.27 43.83 9.88
CA VAL A 79 13.51 44.63 8.91
C VAL A 79 14.17 45.97 8.66
N TYR A 80 14.74 46.55 9.71
CA TYR A 80 15.31 47.89 9.69
C TYR A 80 16.81 47.82 9.94
N PRO A 81 17.62 48.59 9.19
CA PRO A 81 19.05 48.66 9.42
C PRO A 81 19.37 49.50 10.65
N ASP A 82 20.59 49.35 11.16
CA ASP A 82 21.16 50.21 12.19
C ASP A 82 21.52 51.60 11.64
N SER A 83 22.12 52.44 12.50
CA SER A 83 22.59 53.79 12.13
C SER A 83 23.61 53.85 10.99
N LYS A 84 24.25 52.71 10.66
CA LYS A 84 25.24 52.59 9.58
C LYS A 84 24.64 51.99 8.31
N GLY A 85 23.35 51.68 8.29
CA GLY A 85 22.69 51.05 7.15
C GLY A 85 22.83 49.53 7.11
N LEU A 86 23.27 48.88 8.20
CA LEU A 86 23.48 47.43 8.24
C LEU A 86 22.34 46.71 8.98
N TYR A 87 21.94 45.55 8.49
CA TYR A 87 20.89 44.72 9.06
C TYR A 87 21.49 43.66 9.99
N LEU A 88 20.84 43.40 11.13
CA LEU A 88 21.21 42.28 12.00
C LEU A 88 20.73 40.96 11.37
N CYS A 89 21.65 40.03 11.14
CA CYS A 89 21.43 38.68 10.63
C CYS A 89 21.74 37.66 11.73
N GLU A 90 20.83 36.75 12.02
CA GLU A 90 20.98 35.68 13.02
C GLU A 90 20.82 34.31 12.34
N LEU A 91 21.89 33.53 12.32
CA LEU A 91 21.91 32.20 11.71
C LEU A 91 21.34 31.14 12.66
N LEU A 92 20.57 30.19 12.14
CA LEU A 92 19.86 29.18 12.94
C LEU A 92 20.20 27.76 12.47
N ALA A 93 20.29 26.84 13.43
CA ALA A 93 20.59 25.43 13.20
C ALA A 93 19.39 24.57 12.77
N THR A 94 18.24 25.21 12.59
CA THR A 94 16.96 24.58 12.22
C THR A 94 16.23 25.47 11.22
N ASP A 95 14.99 25.15 10.89
CA ASP A 95 14.16 25.86 9.92
C ASP A 95 12.69 25.90 10.34
N LYS A 96 11.90 26.69 9.61
CA LYS A 96 10.47 26.88 9.88
C LYS A 96 9.64 25.61 9.74
N TYR A 97 10.12 24.57 9.06
CA TYR A 97 9.33 23.35 8.82
C TYR A 97 9.49 22.34 9.96
N ARG A 98 10.69 22.26 10.52
CA ARG A 98 11.00 21.44 11.71
C ARG A 98 10.41 22.05 12.98
N GLU A 99 10.47 23.37 13.10
CA GLU A 99 10.08 24.10 14.31
C GLU A 99 8.89 25.04 14.04
N ALA A 100 7.90 24.55 13.30
CA ALA A 100 6.75 25.35 12.85
C ALA A 100 5.99 26.04 14.00
N GLU A 101 5.92 25.41 15.18
CA GLU A 101 5.27 25.96 16.36
C GLU A 101 6.04 27.14 17.00
N LYS A 102 7.33 27.30 16.69
CA LYS A 102 8.20 28.39 17.20
C LYS A 102 8.30 29.56 16.23
N VAL A 103 7.58 29.51 15.10
CA VAL A 103 7.53 30.59 14.12
C VAL A 103 6.38 31.51 14.46
N HIS A 104 6.68 32.77 14.77
CA HIS A 104 5.67 33.74 15.19
C HIS A 104 5.83 35.07 14.46
N ALA A 105 4.74 35.82 14.36
CA ALA A 105 4.76 37.17 13.83
C ALA A 105 5.71 38.04 14.66
N ASN A 106 6.51 38.86 14.00
CA ASN A 106 7.50 39.73 14.60
C ASN A 106 7.67 40.98 13.74
N ALA A 107 7.49 42.16 14.34
CA ALA A 107 7.54 43.43 13.61
C ALA A 107 8.95 43.86 13.19
N THR A 108 10.00 43.28 13.78
CA THR A 108 11.39 43.73 13.61
C THR A 108 12.26 42.78 12.81
N PHE A 109 11.77 41.59 12.44
CA PHE A 109 12.52 40.60 11.67
C PHE A 109 11.72 39.98 10.52
N HIS A 110 12.45 39.44 9.55
CA HIS A 110 11.99 38.47 8.57
C HIS A 110 12.66 37.14 8.84
N HIS A 111 11.94 36.04 8.68
CA HIS A 111 12.50 34.70 8.79
C HIS A 111 12.68 34.11 7.40
N CYS A 112 13.85 33.54 7.11
CA CYS A 112 14.19 33.01 5.81
C CYS A 112 14.65 31.56 5.91
N SER A 113 13.91 30.65 5.27
CA SER A 113 14.25 29.23 5.16
C SER A 113 14.46 28.84 3.68
N PRO A 114 15.24 27.80 3.36
CA PRO A 114 15.36 27.31 2.01
C PRO A 114 14.00 26.84 1.48
N SER A 115 13.77 27.05 0.19
CA SER A 115 12.55 26.57 -0.47
C SER A 115 12.41 25.06 -0.30
N SER A 116 11.20 24.60 0.02
CA SER A 116 10.94 23.16 0.24
C SER A 116 9.52 22.80 -0.17
N PRO A 117 9.27 21.56 -0.64
CA PRO A 117 7.91 21.03 -0.78
C PRO A 117 7.10 21.05 0.52
N CYS A 118 7.75 21.16 1.69
CA CYS A 118 7.09 21.33 2.99
C CYS A 118 6.18 22.56 3.07
N GLU A 119 6.33 23.56 2.20
CA GLU A 119 5.43 24.73 2.11
C GLU A 119 3.96 24.34 1.87
N SER A 120 3.71 23.17 1.30
CA SER A 120 2.35 22.65 1.07
C SER A 120 1.72 21.96 2.29
N ALA A 121 2.41 21.94 3.44
CA ALA A 121 2.03 21.19 4.64
C ALA A 121 1.59 19.74 4.33
N PRO A 122 2.48 18.93 3.73
CA PRO A 122 2.12 17.59 3.23
C PRO A 122 1.87 16.60 4.37
N CYS A 123 2.57 16.73 5.50
CA CYS A 123 2.45 15.86 6.67
C CYS A 123 1.13 16.13 7.40
N LYS A 124 0.34 15.09 7.65
CA LYS A 124 -0.96 15.17 8.32
C LYS A 124 -0.87 14.78 9.78
N ASN A 125 -1.97 14.99 10.51
CA ASN A 125 -2.13 14.60 11.91
C ASN A 125 -1.03 15.14 12.85
N GLY A 126 -0.54 16.35 12.55
CA GLY A 126 0.51 17.01 13.32
C GLY A 126 1.90 16.37 13.17
N GLY A 127 2.15 15.63 12.08
CA GLY A 127 3.50 15.18 11.74
C GLY A 127 4.42 16.35 11.35
N VAL A 128 5.69 16.25 11.70
CA VAL A 128 6.71 17.26 11.38
C VAL A 128 7.22 17.03 9.97
N CYS A 129 7.28 18.10 9.16
CA CYS A 129 7.84 18.01 7.81
C CYS A 129 9.33 18.26 7.85
N VAL A 130 10.11 17.24 7.52
CA VAL A 130 11.57 17.29 7.53
C VAL A 130 12.07 17.48 6.10
N PRO A 131 12.60 18.66 5.75
CA PRO A 131 13.08 18.93 4.41
C PRO A 131 14.43 18.25 4.13
N GLU A 132 14.58 17.75 2.91
CA GLU A 132 15.81 17.19 2.35
C GLU A 132 16.32 18.12 1.24
N TYR A 133 16.97 19.22 1.65
CA TYR A 133 17.27 20.34 0.77
C TYR A 133 18.20 20.01 -0.41
N GLU A 134 19.05 19.00 -0.30
CA GLU A 134 19.95 18.55 -1.38
C GLU A 134 19.24 17.81 -2.52
N ARG A 135 18.03 17.30 -2.24
CA ARG A 135 17.21 16.55 -3.22
C ARG A 135 15.91 17.27 -3.55
N ASN A 136 15.69 18.45 -2.95
CA ASN A 136 14.42 19.16 -2.99
C ASN A 136 13.23 18.25 -2.65
N SER A 137 13.43 17.40 -1.64
CA SER A 137 12.47 16.39 -1.16
C SER A 137 12.14 16.66 0.32
N TYR A 138 11.32 15.79 0.91
CA TYR A 138 11.02 15.79 2.33
C TYR A 138 10.61 14.38 2.77
N HIS A 139 10.63 14.16 4.08
CA HIS A 139 9.90 13.08 4.72
C HIS A 139 9.10 13.63 5.90
N CYS A 140 8.11 12.87 6.35
CA CYS A 140 7.31 13.22 7.51
C CYS A 140 7.75 12.39 8.72
N GLU A 141 8.06 13.08 9.82
CA GLU A 141 8.19 12.45 11.13
C GLU A 141 6.81 12.39 11.78
N CYS A 142 6.22 11.20 11.81
CA CYS A 142 4.89 11.00 12.35
C CYS A 142 4.89 10.94 13.87
N LYS A 143 3.84 11.48 14.48
CA LYS A 143 3.55 11.20 15.90
C LYS A 143 3.36 9.69 16.10
N PRO A 144 3.64 9.14 17.31
CA PRO A 144 3.72 7.68 17.53
C PRO A 144 2.50 6.86 17.09
N VAL A 145 1.30 7.46 17.12
CA VAL A 145 0.03 6.80 16.77
C VAL A 145 -0.33 6.91 15.29
N PHE A 146 0.49 7.56 14.45
CA PHE A 146 0.27 7.70 13.01
C PHE A 146 1.41 7.11 12.20
N CYS A 147 1.14 6.77 10.95
CA CYS A 147 2.11 6.15 10.05
C CYS A 147 1.89 6.52 8.58
N GLY A 148 2.80 6.04 7.72
CA GLY A 148 2.82 6.28 6.29
C GLY A 148 3.58 7.53 5.89
N THR A 149 3.84 7.68 4.60
CA THR A 149 4.67 8.76 4.02
C THR A 149 4.22 10.18 4.38
N HIS A 150 2.92 10.35 4.67
CA HIS A 150 2.31 11.63 5.04
C HIS A 150 1.57 11.58 6.38
N CYS A 151 1.82 10.56 7.22
CA CYS A 151 1.21 10.42 8.54
C CYS A 151 -0.34 10.42 8.53
N LYS A 152 -0.95 9.91 7.45
CA LYS A 152 -2.40 9.98 7.23
C LYS A 152 -3.19 8.93 8.03
N ARG A 153 -2.61 7.74 8.25
CA ARG A 153 -3.30 6.61 8.88
C ARG A 153 -2.85 6.43 10.32
N TYR A 154 -3.74 5.90 11.15
CA TYR A 154 -3.39 5.45 12.50
C TYR A 154 -2.50 4.22 12.42
N LYS A 155 -1.52 4.12 13.34
CA LYS A 155 -0.65 2.98 13.49
C LYS A 155 -1.40 1.86 14.22
N TRP A 156 -2.34 1.26 13.50
CA TRP A 156 -3.19 0.18 13.97
C TRP A 156 -3.13 -0.98 12.99
N ASN A 157 -2.87 -2.18 13.49
CA ASN A 157 -2.72 -3.38 12.68
C ASN A 157 -4.08 -3.95 12.30
N ARG A 158 -4.87 -3.22 11.48
CA ARG A 158 -6.21 -3.66 11.07
C ARG A 158 -6.15 -4.87 10.15
N THR A 159 -5.25 -4.81 9.18
CA THR A 159 -5.02 -5.84 8.18
C THR A 159 -3.53 -5.98 7.93
N CYS A 160 -3.11 -7.04 7.23
CA CYS A 160 -1.73 -7.14 6.76
C CYS A 160 -1.33 -5.94 5.88
N SER A 161 -2.28 -5.36 5.14
CA SER A 161 -2.02 -4.17 4.33
C SER A 161 -1.75 -2.92 5.16
N ASP A 162 -2.45 -2.73 6.29
CA ASP A 162 -2.16 -1.63 7.21
C ASP A 162 -0.78 -1.81 7.88
N ILE A 163 -0.43 -3.04 8.26
CA ILE A 163 0.89 -3.37 8.81
C ILE A 163 1.98 -3.00 7.79
N LYS A 164 1.85 -3.45 6.55
CA LYS A 164 2.83 -3.21 5.49
C LYS A 164 2.93 -1.73 5.11
N TYR A 165 1.80 -1.02 5.10
CA TYR A 165 1.76 0.43 4.88
C TYR A 165 2.51 1.20 5.99
N CYS A 166 2.30 0.84 7.26
CA CYS A 166 2.98 1.49 8.37
C CYS A 166 4.44 1.06 8.54
N ASN A 167 4.80 -0.14 8.09
CA ASN A 167 6.14 -0.70 8.14
C ASN A 167 6.49 -1.36 6.79
N PRO A 168 7.02 -0.58 5.82
CA PRO A 168 7.40 -1.10 4.51
C PRO A 168 8.39 -2.26 4.55
N GLU A 169 9.18 -2.37 5.63
CA GLU A 169 10.16 -3.44 5.83
C GLU A 169 9.58 -4.71 6.47
N ALA A 170 8.28 -4.74 6.79
CA ALA A 170 7.61 -5.93 7.31
C ALA A 170 7.82 -7.12 6.36
N LYS A 171 8.09 -8.30 6.95
CA LYS A 171 8.42 -9.55 6.26
C LYS A 171 7.26 -10.54 6.37
N ASN A 172 7.29 -11.59 5.56
CA ASN A 172 6.26 -12.62 5.61
C ASN A 172 6.25 -13.32 6.98
N GLY A 173 5.08 -13.68 7.48
CA GLY A 173 4.97 -14.37 8.75
C GLY A 173 3.59 -14.26 9.38
N SER A 174 3.45 -14.78 10.61
CA SER A 174 2.21 -14.66 11.36
C SER A 174 2.12 -13.34 12.10
N TYR A 175 0.96 -12.69 12.00
CA TYR A 175 0.64 -11.44 12.68
C TYR A 175 -0.70 -11.55 13.39
N VAL A 176 -0.89 -10.75 14.44
CA VAL A 176 -2.20 -10.54 15.05
C VAL A 176 -2.78 -9.27 14.46
N ILE A 177 -3.98 -9.38 13.90
CA ILE A 177 -4.73 -8.27 13.31
C ILE A 177 -6.04 -8.03 14.07
N ASP A 178 -6.52 -6.79 14.01
CA ASP A 178 -7.79 -6.37 14.57
C ASP A 178 -8.56 -5.48 13.56
N PRO A 179 -9.29 -6.10 12.61
CA PRO A 179 -9.89 -5.40 11.48
C PRO A 179 -10.97 -4.37 11.85
N ASP A 180 -11.74 -4.61 12.91
CA ASP A 180 -12.85 -3.77 13.36
C ASP A 180 -12.48 -2.84 14.52
N GLY A 181 -11.35 -3.09 15.19
CA GLY A 181 -10.76 -2.18 16.15
C GLY A 181 -11.23 -2.41 17.59
N GLU A 182 -10.75 -1.54 18.48
CA GLU A 182 -10.96 -1.71 19.91
C GLU A 182 -12.45 -1.78 20.31
N GLY A 183 -12.78 -2.77 21.14
CA GLY A 183 -14.15 -3.01 21.61
C GLY A 183 -15.03 -3.81 20.64
N GLY A 184 -14.50 -4.17 19.47
CA GLY A 184 -15.14 -5.07 18.50
C GLY A 184 -14.88 -6.55 18.80
N VAL A 185 -14.75 -7.31 17.72
CA VAL A 185 -14.39 -8.72 17.72
C VAL A 185 -12.95 -8.87 18.21
N LYS A 186 -12.64 -9.97 18.88
CA LYS A 186 -11.28 -10.18 19.39
C LYS A 186 -10.26 -10.23 18.24
N PRO A 187 -9.07 -9.63 18.42
CA PRO A 187 -7.96 -9.79 17.49
C PRO A 187 -7.64 -11.26 17.25
N PHE A 188 -7.18 -11.59 16.05
CA PHE A 188 -6.85 -12.96 15.66
C PHE A 188 -5.58 -13.04 14.84
N LYS A 189 -5.01 -14.25 14.81
CA LYS A 189 -3.75 -14.54 14.14
C LYS A 189 -4.02 -14.93 12.69
N VAL A 190 -3.23 -14.36 11.78
CA VAL A 190 -3.27 -14.63 10.34
C VAL A 190 -1.85 -14.79 9.82
N PHE A 191 -1.69 -15.36 8.64
CA PHE A 191 -0.45 -15.24 7.89
C PHE A 191 -0.51 -13.99 7.01
N CYS A 192 0.54 -13.16 7.04
CA CYS A 192 0.70 -12.05 6.12
C CYS A 192 1.77 -12.39 5.09
N ASP A 193 1.40 -12.43 3.81
CA ASP A 193 2.35 -12.37 2.71
C ASP A 193 2.67 -10.90 2.41
N MET A 194 3.85 -10.44 2.82
CA MET A 194 4.31 -9.06 2.64
C MET A 194 5.00 -8.83 1.30
N THR A 195 5.03 -9.84 0.44
CA THR A 195 5.69 -9.83 -0.88
C THR A 195 4.71 -9.94 -2.04
N ASP A 196 3.54 -10.54 -1.82
CA ASP A 196 2.52 -10.69 -2.86
C ASP A 196 1.85 -9.34 -3.24
N LYS A 197 1.22 -9.32 -4.43
CA LYS A 197 0.49 -8.18 -5.02
C LYS A 197 1.30 -6.88 -4.97
N ASP A 198 2.54 -6.91 -5.46
CA ASP A 198 3.47 -5.78 -5.46
C ASP A 198 3.84 -5.27 -4.05
N GLY A 199 3.84 -6.16 -3.06
CA GLY A 199 4.31 -5.89 -1.71
C GLY A 199 3.33 -5.08 -0.85
N ILE A 200 2.02 -5.16 -1.12
CA ILE A 200 0.98 -4.44 -0.35
C ILE A 200 0.65 -5.09 0.99
N GLY A 201 1.04 -6.35 1.24
CA GLY A 201 0.67 -7.09 2.44
C GLY A 201 -0.69 -7.76 2.30
N VAL A 202 -0.70 -9.04 1.95
CA VAL A 202 -1.89 -9.88 1.77
C VAL A 202 -2.16 -10.68 3.04
N THR A 203 -3.40 -10.62 3.52
CA THR A 203 -3.87 -11.45 4.63
C THR A 203 -4.31 -12.80 4.07
N VAL A 204 -3.63 -13.88 4.46
CA VAL A 204 -3.92 -15.25 4.02
C VAL A 204 -4.52 -16.02 5.20
N VAL A 205 -5.72 -16.57 5.01
CA VAL A 205 -6.42 -17.39 6.00
C VAL A 205 -6.67 -18.78 5.44
N SER A 206 -5.97 -19.75 6.01
CA SER A 206 -6.06 -21.16 5.63
C SER A 206 -7.26 -21.89 6.24
N HIS A 207 -7.59 -23.04 5.65
CA HIS A 207 -8.69 -23.89 6.08
C HIS A 207 -8.46 -25.39 5.79
N ASP A 208 -9.31 -26.24 6.36
CA ASP A 208 -9.22 -27.70 6.34
C ASP A 208 -9.55 -28.41 5.00
N SER A 209 -9.61 -27.65 3.90
CA SER A 209 -10.14 -28.12 2.60
C SER A 209 -9.32 -27.66 1.40
N GLU A 210 -8.04 -27.32 1.62
CA GLU A 210 -7.12 -26.87 0.56
C GLU A 210 -6.56 -28.00 -0.32
N ASN A 211 -6.60 -29.23 0.17
CA ASN A 211 -6.15 -30.39 -0.60
C ASN A 211 -7.16 -30.80 -1.68
N ARG A 212 -6.63 -31.24 -2.82
CA ARG A 212 -7.42 -31.88 -3.88
C ARG A 212 -8.15 -33.12 -3.34
N THR A 213 -9.48 -33.07 -3.35
CA THR A 213 -10.33 -34.07 -2.68
C THR A 213 -11.25 -34.77 -3.68
N LEU A 214 -11.26 -36.10 -3.66
CA LEU A 214 -12.08 -36.94 -4.54
C LEU A 214 -13.58 -36.82 -4.20
N VAL A 215 -14.39 -36.80 -5.24
CA VAL A 215 -15.85 -36.94 -5.23
C VAL A 215 -16.21 -38.13 -6.13
N ALA A 216 -16.80 -39.17 -5.55
CA ALA A 216 -17.27 -40.35 -6.28
C ALA A 216 -18.40 -41.03 -5.49
N GLY A 217 -19.40 -41.53 -6.20
CA GLY A 217 -20.56 -42.24 -5.65
C GLY A 217 -21.76 -41.33 -5.31
N PHE A 218 -21.81 -40.12 -5.86
CA PHE A 218 -22.83 -39.12 -5.54
C PHE A 218 -23.61 -38.72 -6.78
N GLU A 219 -24.79 -39.31 -6.98
CA GLU A 219 -25.63 -39.09 -8.17
C GLU A 219 -26.42 -37.78 -8.10
N ALA A 220 -27.22 -37.60 -7.03
CA ALA A 220 -28.15 -36.48 -6.94
C ALA A 220 -27.43 -35.12 -6.84
N PRO A 221 -28.02 -34.01 -7.36
CA PRO A 221 -27.43 -32.67 -7.28
C PRO A 221 -27.00 -32.29 -5.86
N GLY A 222 -25.72 -31.98 -5.67
CA GLY A 222 -25.14 -31.58 -4.38
C GLY A 222 -25.27 -32.61 -3.26
N SER A 223 -25.41 -33.89 -3.60
CA SER A 223 -25.46 -35.00 -2.64
C SER A 223 -24.12 -35.27 -1.97
N TYR A 224 -23.01 -34.88 -2.60
CA TYR A 224 -21.74 -34.67 -1.91
C TYR A 224 -21.75 -33.28 -1.26
N TRP A 225 -21.25 -33.17 -0.02
CA TRP A 225 -20.94 -31.88 0.60
C TRP A 225 -19.65 -31.94 1.41
N ARG A 226 -18.92 -30.81 1.42
CA ARG A 226 -17.75 -30.59 2.25
C ARG A 226 -17.87 -29.24 2.95
N ASN A 227 -17.99 -29.26 4.28
CA ASN A 227 -17.89 -28.04 5.10
C ASN A 227 -16.44 -27.57 5.15
N VAL A 228 -16.25 -26.25 5.13
CA VAL A 228 -14.96 -25.60 5.20
C VAL A 228 -14.79 -24.98 6.58
N THR A 229 -13.73 -25.37 7.29
CA THR A 229 -13.39 -24.84 8.61
C THR A 229 -12.09 -24.07 8.52
N TYR A 230 -12.14 -22.76 8.80
CA TYR A 230 -10.97 -21.87 8.79
C TYR A 230 -10.15 -22.01 10.07
N ASP A 231 -8.83 -21.96 9.93
CA ASP A 231 -7.88 -22.22 11.01
C ASP A 231 -7.87 -21.08 12.03
N GLU A 232 -8.06 -21.42 13.31
CA GLU A 232 -7.98 -20.50 14.46
C GLU A 232 -8.82 -19.21 14.35
N THR A 233 -9.79 -19.17 13.43
CA THR A 233 -10.54 -17.95 13.08
C THR A 233 -12.03 -18.22 12.91
N SER A 234 -12.87 -17.36 13.47
CA SER A 234 -14.33 -17.45 13.36
C SER A 234 -14.87 -16.73 12.12
N LEU A 235 -16.05 -17.13 11.64
CA LEU A 235 -16.72 -16.42 10.53
C LEU A 235 -16.95 -14.93 10.83
N ILE A 236 -17.24 -14.59 12.09
CA ILE A 236 -17.43 -13.19 12.51
C ILE A 236 -16.14 -12.38 12.31
N GLN A 237 -14.98 -12.95 12.65
CA GLN A 237 -13.68 -12.32 12.38
C GLN A 237 -13.40 -12.15 10.88
N LEU A 238 -13.77 -13.14 10.07
CA LEU A 238 -13.61 -13.08 8.61
C LEU A 238 -14.56 -12.05 7.97
N THR A 239 -15.77 -11.87 8.52
CA THR A 239 -16.66 -10.77 8.11
C THR A 239 -16.01 -9.41 8.39
N SER A 240 -15.42 -9.20 9.56
CA SER A 240 -14.68 -7.97 9.86
C SER A 240 -13.47 -7.78 8.93
N LEU A 241 -12.72 -8.84 8.62
CA LEU A 241 -11.61 -8.79 7.67
C LEU A 241 -12.05 -8.37 6.26
N THR A 242 -13.05 -9.05 5.70
CA THR A 242 -13.55 -8.73 4.35
C THR A 242 -14.17 -7.32 4.26
N ALA A 243 -14.77 -6.84 5.36
CA ALA A 243 -15.27 -5.48 5.44
C ALA A 243 -14.15 -4.43 5.45
N SER A 244 -13.01 -4.74 6.08
CA SER A 244 -11.86 -3.83 6.26
C SER A 244 -10.79 -3.92 5.17
N SER A 245 -10.86 -4.88 4.25
CA SER A 245 -9.94 -5.02 3.11
C SER A 245 -10.56 -4.53 1.80
N ALA A 246 -9.80 -3.80 0.98
CA ALA A 246 -10.31 -3.28 -0.29
C ALA A 246 -10.75 -4.41 -1.24
N HIS A 247 -10.00 -5.50 -1.26
CA HIS A 247 -10.24 -6.69 -2.06
C HIS A 247 -10.16 -7.94 -1.20
N CYS A 248 -10.95 -8.95 -1.55
CA CYS A 248 -10.73 -10.31 -1.11
C CYS A 248 -10.99 -11.26 -2.28
N GLU A 249 -10.20 -12.31 -2.35
CA GLU A 249 -10.35 -13.37 -3.33
C GLU A 249 -10.16 -14.76 -2.71
N GLN A 250 -10.75 -15.76 -3.35
CA GLN A 250 -10.57 -17.15 -2.98
C GLN A 250 -10.58 -18.01 -4.24
N PHE A 251 -9.56 -18.84 -4.42
CA PHE A 251 -9.48 -19.73 -5.58
C PHE A 251 -10.40 -20.93 -5.40
N ILE A 252 -11.12 -21.33 -6.45
CA ILE A 252 -11.91 -22.56 -6.47
C ILE A 252 -11.66 -23.31 -7.78
N LYS A 253 -11.61 -24.64 -7.70
CA LYS A 253 -11.43 -25.53 -8.84
C LYS A 253 -12.28 -26.79 -8.70
N TYR A 254 -12.85 -27.23 -9.82
CA TYR A 254 -13.42 -28.55 -9.97
C TYR A 254 -12.86 -29.23 -11.22
N GLU A 255 -12.32 -30.42 -11.03
CA GLU A 255 -11.91 -31.33 -12.09
C GLU A 255 -12.98 -32.42 -12.19
N CYS A 256 -13.42 -32.76 -13.38
CA CYS A 256 -14.57 -33.62 -13.60
C CYS A 256 -14.29 -34.65 -14.68
N TYR A 257 -14.80 -35.86 -14.48
CA TYR A 257 -14.75 -36.96 -15.43
C TYR A 257 -16.16 -37.52 -15.57
N HIS A 258 -16.80 -37.19 -16.69
CA HIS A 258 -18.22 -37.48 -16.91
C HIS A 258 -19.09 -37.04 -15.72
N SER A 259 -18.89 -35.80 -15.29
CA SER A 259 -19.59 -35.18 -14.17
C SER A 259 -19.80 -33.70 -14.45
N VAL A 260 -20.99 -33.18 -14.18
CA VAL A 260 -21.39 -31.81 -14.55
C VAL A 260 -21.40 -30.85 -13.36
N ILE A 261 -21.17 -29.56 -13.65
CA ILE A 261 -21.49 -28.47 -12.70
C ILE A 261 -22.93 -28.03 -12.94
N LEU A 262 -23.33 -27.91 -14.20
CA LEU A 262 -24.64 -27.48 -14.68
C LEU A 262 -25.21 -28.49 -15.69
N SER A 263 -26.48 -28.83 -15.56
CA SER A 263 -27.20 -29.67 -16.54
C SER A 263 -28.68 -29.28 -16.57
N ASN A 264 -29.23 -29.01 -17.76
CA ASN A 264 -30.65 -28.65 -17.96
C ASN A 264 -31.18 -27.57 -16.99
N ASP A 265 -30.45 -26.46 -16.82
CA ASP A 265 -30.74 -25.38 -15.87
C ASP A 265 -30.64 -25.74 -14.37
N ASP A 266 -30.29 -26.99 -14.02
CA ASP A 266 -30.00 -27.44 -12.66
C ASP A 266 -28.50 -27.41 -12.35
N MET A 267 -28.17 -27.00 -11.12
CA MET A 267 -26.78 -27.04 -10.63
C MET A 267 -26.54 -28.32 -9.85
N TYR A 268 -25.57 -29.12 -10.31
CA TYR A 268 -25.05 -30.29 -9.63
C TYR A 268 -23.85 -29.95 -8.75
N GLY A 269 -23.04 -28.95 -9.17
CA GLY A 269 -21.91 -28.42 -8.42
C GLY A 269 -22.11 -26.95 -8.02
N TRP A 270 -21.87 -26.59 -6.76
CA TRP A 270 -21.86 -25.19 -6.31
C TRP A 270 -21.07 -24.99 -5.02
N TRP A 271 -20.75 -23.73 -4.71
CA TRP A 271 -20.23 -23.31 -3.42
C TRP A 271 -21.28 -22.53 -2.63
N VAL A 272 -21.14 -22.53 -1.31
CA VAL A 272 -22.04 -21.84 -0.38
C VAL A 272 -21.30 -20.67 0.24
N SER A 273 -21.92 -19.50 0.20
CA SER A 273 -21.38 -18.27 0.77
C SER A 273 -21.38 -18.29 2.29
N ARG A 274 -20.65 -17.36 2.91
CA ARG A 274 -20.68 -17.14 4.37
C ARG A 274 -22.08 -16.87 4.95
N ASP A 275 -23.03 -16.46 4.10
CA ASP A 275 -24.41 -16.15 4.47
C ASP A 275 -25.37 -17.33 4.18
N ASP A 276 -24.82 -18.54 4.00
CA ASP A 276 -25.56 -19.77 3.67
C ASP A 276 -26.30 -19.72 2.32
N GLU A 277 -25.82 -18.88 1.39
CA GLU A 277 -26.41 -18.75 0.06
C GLU A 277 -25.81 -19.76 -0.91
N LYS A 278 -26.67 -20.52 -1.61
CA LYS A 278 -26.27 -21.33 -2.78
C LYS A 278 -25.88 -20.40 -3.93
N MET A 279 -24.60 -20.36 -4.24
CA MET A 279 -24.07 -19.50 -5.30
C MET A 279 -24.30 -20.13 -6.67
N LYS A 280 -24.67 -19.29 -7.64
CA LYS A 280 -25.08 -19.74 -8.99
C LYS A 280 -24.01 -19.57 -10.06
N TYR A 281 -22.78 -19.23 -9.69
CA TYR A 281 -21.69 -18.99 -10.61
C TYR A 281 -20.42 -19.67 -10.09
N TRP A 282 -19.43 -19.86 -10.97
CA TRP A 282 -18.17 -20.49 -10.63
C TRP A 282 -16.97 -19.52 -10.64
N GLY A 283 -15.78 -20.01 -10.28
CA GLY A 283 -14.55 -19.23 -10.27
C GLY A 283 -14.29 -18.52 -11.62
N GLY A 284 -13.79 -17.29 -11.54
CA GLY A 284 -13.46 -16.47 -12.72
C GLY A 284 -14.64 -15.73 -13.35
N VAL A 285 -15.83 -15.76 -12.73
CA VAL A 285 -17.03 -15.09 -13.19
C VAL A 285 -17.54 -14.14 -12.09
N ASN A 286 -17.70 -12.86 -12.42
CA ASN A 286 -18.24 -11.85 -11.48
C ASN A 286 -19.78 -11.97 -11.37
N SER A 287 -20.26 -13.03 -10.72
CA SER A 287 -21.68 -13.22 -10.39
C SER A 287 -22.64 -13.36 -11.56
N VAL A 288 -22.15 -13.74 -12.75
CA VAL A 288 -23.00 -14.13 -13.89
C VAL A 288 -23.50 -15.56 -13.65
N PRO A 289 -24.81 -15.77 -13.46
CA PRO A 289 -25.33 -17.10 -13.14
C PRO A 289 -25.10 -18.12 -14.26
N PHE A 290 -24.94 -19.38 -13.86
CA PHE A 290 -24.85 -20.55 -14.74
C PHE A 290 -23.73 -20.47 -15.77
N LYS A 291 -22.61 -19.83 -15.39
CA LYS A 291 -21.38 -19.76 -16.20
C LYS A 291 -20.14 -19.98 -15.34
N CYS A 292 -19.14 -20.56 -15.98
CA CYS A 292 -17.75 -20.59 -15.55
C CYS A 292 -16.91 -19.63 -16.41
N ALA A 293 -15.63 -19.45 -16.08
CA ALA A 293 -14.74 -18.52 -16.77
C ALA A 293 -14.75 -18.74 -18.30
N CYS A 294 -14.65 -20.01 -18.75
CA CYS A 294 -14.66 -20.33 -20.18
C CYS A 294 -15.97 -19.96 -20.89
N GLY A 295 -17.10 -20.00 -20.17
CA GLY A 295 -18.41 -19.70 -20.72
C GLY A 295 -18.69 -18.20 -20.83
N LEU A 296 -17.88 -17.35 -20.19
CA LEU A 296 -17.88 -15.91 -20.46
C LEU A 296 -17.07 -15.55 -21.70
N THR A 297 -16.03 -16.33 -22.00
CA THR A 297 -15.10 -16.06 -23.10
C THR A 297 -15.37 -16.89 -24.35
N ASP A 298 -16.41 -17.72 -24.35
CA ASP A 298 -16.74 -18.69 -25.40
C ASP A 298 -15.57 -19.62 -25.75
N THR A 299 -14.75 -19.95 -24.74
CA THR A 299 -13.55 -20.81 -24.88
C THR A 299 -13.73 -22.17 -24.21
N CYS A 300 -14.95 -22.53 -23.79
CA CYS A 300 -15.20 -23.89 -23.28
C CYS A 300 -14.96 -24.93 -24.39
N ALA A 301 -14.66 -26.17 -23.99
CA ALA A 301 -14.41 -27.26 -24.92
C ALA A 301 -15.60 -27.61 -25.85
N ASP A 302 -16.78 -27.13 -25.50
CA ASP A 302 -17.93 -27.00 -26.38
C ASP A 302 -18.63 -25.68 -25.98
N SER A 303 -18.71 -24.73 -26.91
CA SER A 303 -19.21 -23.39 -26.66
C SER A 303 -20.73 -23.32 -26.47
N SER A 304 -21.44 -24.44 -26.65
CA SER A 304 -22.87 -24.53 -26.29
C SER A 304 -23.11 -24.62 -24.78
N TYR A 305 -22.07 -24.92 -23.99
CA TYR A 305 -22.16 -25.05 -22.54
C TYR A 305 -21.58 -23.86 -21.77
N GLY A 306 -22.02 -23.69 -20.52
CA GLY A 306 -21.57 -22.62 -19.62
C GLY A 306 -20.23 -22.90 -18.94
N CYS A 307 -19.87 -24.17 -18.81
CA CYS A 307 -18.64 -24.66 -18.18
C CYS A 307 -18.02 -25.81 -18.99
N ASN A 308 -16.74 -26.08 -18.81
CA ASN A 308 -16.11 -27.24 -19.43
C ASN A 308 -16.70 -28.55 -18.92
N CYS A 309 -16.97 -28.66 -17.62
CA CYS A 309 -17.50 -29.88 -17.00
C CYS A 309 -18.89 -30.28 -17.52
N ASP A 310 -19.69 -29.32 -17.96
CA ASP A 310 -21.07 -29.57 -18.42
C ASP A 310 -21.12 -30.39 -19.71
N LYS A 311 -20.00 -30.51 -20.44
CA LYS A 311 -19.93 -31.31 -21.68
C LYS A 311 -20.16 -32.79 -21.46
N ASN A 312 -19.84 -33.30 -20.26
CA ASN A 312 -20.12 -34.66 -19.83
C ASN A 312 -19.69 -35.77 -20.84
N ASP A 313 -18.42 -35.79 -21.29
CA ASP A 313 -18.00 -36.59 -22.45
C ASP A 313 -16.88 -37.62 -22.19
N LEU A 314 -16.84 -38.21 -21.00
CA LEU A 314 -15.85 -39.25 -20.60
C LEU A 314 -14.39 -38.81 -20.73
N ASN A 315 -14.15 -37.50 -20.71
CA ASN A 315 -12.83 -36.89 -20.66
C ASN A 315 -12.66 -36.10 -19.37
N TRP A 316 -11.43 -36.05 -18.85
CA TRP A 316 -11.11 -35.14 -17.76
C TRP A 316 -11.21 -33.69 -18.24
N ARG A 317 -11.97 -32.89 -17.51
CA ARG A 317 -12.13 -31.45 -17.73
C ARG A 317 -11.95 -30.70 -16.43
N GLU A 318 -11.80 -29.39 -16.54
CA GLU A 318 -11.58 -28.52 -15.39
C GLU A 318 -12.31 -27.18 -15.59
N ASP A 319 -12.90 -26.70 -14.50
CA ASP A 319 -13.31 -25.31 -14.35
C ASP A 319 -12.73 -24.74 -13.05
N SER A 320 -11.98 -23.65 -13.18
CA SER A 320 -11.28 -23.01 -12.06
C SER A 320 -11.27 -21.49 -12.19
N GLY A 321 -11.02 -20.80 -11.08
CA GLY A 321 -10.81 -19.37 -11.06
C GLY A 321 -10.98 -18.74 -9.69
N LEU A 322 -10.78 -17.42 -9.63
CA LEU A 322 -10.96 -16.63 -8.42
C LEU A 322 -12.42 -16.25 -8.23
N LEU A 323 -12.92 -16.43 -7.02
CA LEU A 323 -14.10 -15.76 -6.48
C LEU A 323 -13.64 -14.42 -5.93
N THR A 324 -14.26 -13.31 -6.33
CA THR A 324 -13.79 -11.94 -5.98
C THR A 324 -14.88 -11.07 -5.34
N ASP A 325 -16.12 -11.55 -5.31
CA ASP A 325 -17.20 -10.87 -4.58
C ASP A 325 -17.00 -11.07 -3.08
N LYS A 326 -16.23 -10.17 -2.46
CA LYS A 326 -15.95 -10.17 -1.03
C LYS A 326 -17.18 -10.05 -0.15
N SER A 327 -18.34 -9.66 -0.71
CA SER A 327 -19.60 -9.65 0.04
C SER A 327 -20.15 -11.06 0.28
N LYS A 328 -19.70 -12.05 -0.50
CA LYS A 328 -20.11 -13.46 -0.44
C LYS A 328 -19.03 -14.39 0.13
N LEU A 329 -17.77 -13.98 0.08
CA LEU A 329 -16.66 -14.73 0.68
C LEU A 329 -16.63 -14.64 2.20
N PRO A 330 -16.00 -15.59 2.91
CA PRO A 330 -15.40 -16.82 2.41
C PRO A 330 -16.42 -17.88 1.94
N VAL A 331 -15.92 -18.89 1.21
CA VAL A 331 -16.65 -20.15 0.97
C VAL A 331 -16.74 -20.95 2.27
N ILE A 332 -17.95 -21.39 2.65
CA ILE A 332 -18.17 -22.22 3.87
C ILE A 332 -18.53 -23.67 3.57
N GLN A 333 -18.94 -23.98 2.35
CA GLN A 333 -19.27 -25.34 1.93
C GLN A 333 -19.14 -25.48 0.41
N MET A 334 -18.72 -26.66 -0.05
CA MET A 334 -18.75 -27.05 -1.46
C MET A 334 -19.67 -28.26 -1.64
N ARG A 335 -20.40 -28.31 -2.74
CA ARG A 335 -21.36 -29.37 -3.06
C ARG A 335 -21.20 -29.83 -4.49
N PHE A 336 -21.34 -31.14 -4.70
CA PHE A 336 -21.21 -31.79 -6.01
C PHE A 336 -22.19 -32.97 -6.13
N GLY A 337 -22.49 -33.37 -7.36
CA GLY A 337 -23.32 -34.53 -7.73
C GLY A 337 -22.83 -35.09 -9.06
N ASP A 338 -23.65 -35.91 -9.74
CA ASP A 338 -23.31 -36.49 -11.06
C ASP A 338 -21.96 -37.24 -11.05
N THR A 339 -21.74 -38.03 -10.00
CA THR A 339 -20.57 -38.90 -9.84
C THR A 339 -21.00 -40.30 -9.43
N GLY A 340 -22.25 -40.69 -9.73
CA GLY A 340 -22.89 -41.89 -9.22
C GLY A 340 -22.63 -43.12 -10.07
N ASP A 341 -22.45 -42.97 -11.39
CA ASP A 341 -22.23 -44.08 -12.31
C ASP A 341 -20.76 -44.50 -12.38
N ILE A 342 -20.32 -45.18 -11.32
CA ILE A 342 -18.95 -45.70 -11.22
C ILE A 342 -18.75 -46.93 -12.13
N VAL A 343 -19.82 -47.63 -12.52
CA VAL A 343 -19.72 -48.95 -13.16
C VAL A 343 -19.65 -48.85 -14.68
N LEU A 344 -20.48 -48.02 -15.30
CA LEU A 344 -20.55 -47.87 -16.75
C LEU A 344 -19.65 -46.74 -17.24
N TYR A 345 -19.62 -45.63 -16.51
CA TYR A 345 -18.95 -44.41 -16.95
C TYR A 345 -17.77 -44.00 -16.08
N ASN A 346 -17.60 -44.64 -14.90
CA ASN A 346 -16.56 -44.32 -13.92
C ASN A 346 -16.58 -42.83 -13.54
N GLU A 347 -17.78 -42.28 -13.35
CA GLU A 347 -17.98 -40.87 -13.04
C GLU A 347 -17.25 -40.49 -11.75
N SER A 348 -16.52 -39.38 -11.82
CA SER A 348 -15.80 -38.87 -10.66
C SER A 348 -15.44 -37.41 -10.85
N GLY A 349 -15.11 -36.75 -9.74
CA GLY A 349 -14.55 -35.41 -9.77
C GLY A 349 -13.57 -35.17 -8.63
N TYR A 350 -12.89 -34.04 -8.68
CA TYR A 350 -12.04 -33.56 -7.61
C TYR A 350 -12.25 -32.07 -7.42
N HIS A 351 -12.42 -31.65 -6.17
CA HIS A 351 -12.49 -30.23 -5.84
C HIS A 351 -11.22 -29.76 -5.14
N THR A 352 -10.93 -28.47 -5.25
CA THR A 352 -9.85 -27.78 -4.55
C THR A 352 -10.29 -26.36 -4.26
N LEU A 353 -10.10 -25.90 -3.02
CA LEU A 353 -10.42 -24.55 -2.58
C LEU A 353 -9.16 -23.92 -2.00
N GLY A 354 -8.73 -22.78 -2.53
CA GLY A 354 -7.59 -22.05 -1.98
C GLY A 354 -7.95 -21.26 -0.71
N PRO A 355 -6.93 -20.75 0.01
CA PRO A 355 -7.16 -19.92 1.19
C PRO A 355 -7.96 -18.65 0.85
N LEU A 356 -8.55 -18.04 1.88
CA LEU A 356 -9.11 -16.69 1.73
C LEU A 356 -7.96 -15.67 1.76
N GLU A 357 -7.85 -14.88 0.70
CA GLU A 357 -6.84 -13.83 0.59
C GLU A 357 -7.51 -12.45 0.57
N CYS A 358 -7.17 -11.58 1.52
CA CYS A 358 -7.72 -10.24 1.64
C CYS A 358 -6.62 -9.17 1.70
N TYR A 359 -6.74 -8.11 0.91
CA TYR A 359 -5.69 -7.11 0.72
C TYR A 359 -6.21 -5.73 0.30
N GLY A 360 -5.33 -4.74 0.39
CA GLY A 360 -5.57 -3.36 0.03
C GLY A 360 -6.24 -2.55 1.15
N LEU A 361 -5.90 -1.26 1.18
CA LEU A 361 -6.39 -0.30 2.18
C LEU A 361 -7.74 0.29 1.74
N ILE A 362 -8.68 0.40 2.67
CA ILE A 362 -9.94 1.19 2.52
C ILE A 362 -9.77 2.61 3.06
#